data_AF-A0A3A5A6A1-F1
#
_entry.id   AF-A0A3A5A6A1-F1
#
_cell.length_a   1.000
_cell.length_b   1.000
_cell.length_c   1.000
_cell.angle_alpha   90.00
_cell.angle_beta   90.00
_cell.angle_gamma   90.00
#
_symmetry.space_group_name_H-M   'P 1'
#
loop_
_entity.id
_entity.type
_entity.pdbx_description
1 polymer ?
#
loop_
_entity_poly.entity_id
_entity_poly.type
_entity_poly.pdbx_seq_one_letter_code
_entity_poly.pdbx_strand_id
1 'polypeptide(L)'
;MVRLSLKITALLFVANIVLLLPGICNGRTLLPLQQEDVFCLYFKISGERMGDQDIEDLCFAQGVPIYSAFKPAEMFLNPTLQATRARLLKRMKEYGNGSLFEWKFEAQIKKERSGRGLKWASDPPVEMPHATPFIRAALSEQDWKHIEESAKALLDADPSPGNGVVRVTIQARPSGVGQMAEKRIVAQEELKIPIRFILFQPLDIRVSQAGEQKDHGL
;
A
#
# COMPACT_ATOMS: atom_id res chain seq x y z
N MET A 1 11.90 39.57 46.82
CA MET A 1 10.67 39.11 46.12
C MET A 1 10.74 39.20 44.60
N VAL A 2 11.28 40.28 44.01
CA VAL A 2 11.34 40.47 42.54
C VAL A 2 12.09 39.36 41.76
N ARG A 3 13.20 38.85 42.30
CA ARG A 3 13.99 37.77 41.65
C ARG A 3 13.28 36.41 41.57
N LEU A 4 12.33 36.14 42.46
CA LEU A 4 11.56 34.88 42.45
C LEU A 4 10.44 34.94 41.41
N SER A 5 9.78 36.10 41.30
CA SER A 5 8.72 36.34 40.32
C SER A 5 9.22 36.21 38.88
N LEU A 6 10.42 36.74 38.59
CA LEU A 6 11.05 36.65 37.26
C LEU A 6 11.36 35.21 36.82
N LYS A 7 11.74 34.34 37.77
CA LYS A 7 12.02 32.92 37.47
C LYS A 7 10.75 32.15 37.15
N ILE A 8 9.66 32.43 37.87
CA ILE A 8 8.36 31.78 37.66
C ILE A 8 7.76 32.21 36.32
N THR A 9 7.83 33.50 35.98
CA THR A 9 7.37 33.98 34.66
C THR A 9 8.19 33.43 33.51
N ALA A 10 9.52 33.31 33.65
CA ALA A 10 10.37 32.71 32.62
C ALA A 10 10.04 31.22 32.43
N LEU A 11 9.80 30.48 33.50
CA LEU A 11 9.43 29.06 33.44
C LEU A 11 8.06 28.87 32.76
N LEU A 12 7.08 29.72 33.08
CA LEU A 12 5.75 29.70 32.45
C LEU A 12 5.79 30.09 30.96
N PHE A 13 6.69 30.99 30.58
CA PHE A 13 6.88 31.40 29.18
C PHE A 13 7.54 30.28 28.37
N VAL A 14 8.56 29.62 28.90
CA VAL A 14 9.20 28.45 28.27
C VAL A 14 8.23 27.27 28.19
N ALA A 15 7.44 27.01 29.24
CA ALA A 15 6.42 25.96 29.21
C ALA A 15 5.33 26.24 28.16
N ASN A 16 4.90 27.50 28.00
CA ASN A 16 3.97 27.88 26.94
C ASN A 16 4.57 27.75 25.53
N ILE A 17 5.86 28.08 25.33
CA ILE A 17 6.52 27.89 24.04
C ILE A 17 6.64 26.40 23.69
N VAL A 18 6.87 25.52 24.67
CA VAL A 18 6.91 24.06 24.44
C VAL A 18 5.51 23.48 24.16
N LEU A 19 4.45 24.05 24.75
CA LEU A 19 3.06 23.66 24.50
C LEU A 19 2.46 24.27 23.22
N LEU A 20 2.98 25.41 22.75
CA LEU A 20 2.60 26.09 21.51
C LEU A 20 3.55 25.80 20.35
N LEU A 21 4.57 24.96 20.54
CA LEU A 21 5.18 24.27 19.42
C LEU A 21 4.01 23.60 18.69
N PRO A 22 3.78 23.90 17.40
CA PRO A 22 2.85 23.13 16.62
C PRO A 22 3.41 21.72 16.67
N GLY A 23 2.87 20.91 17.58
CA GLY A 23 2.92 19.48 17.50
C GLY A 23 2.42 19.22 16.12
N ILE A 24 3.36 18.88 15.25
CA ILE A 24 3.09 18.41 13.91
C ILE A 24 2.36 17.10 14.15
N CYS A 25 1.05 17.19 14.43
CA CYS A 25 0.08 16.18 14.13
C CYS A 25 0.05 16.13 12.61
N ASN A 26 1.14 15.60 12.03
CA ASN A 26 1.10 15.03 10.70
C ASN A 26 0.07 13.92 10.82
N GLY A 27 -1.19 14.25 10.49
CA GLY A 27 -2.14 13.23 10.09
C GLY A 27 -1.40 12.35 9.10
N ARG A 28 -1.18 11.09 9.47
CA ARG A 28 -0.48 10.16 8.58
C ARG A 28 -1.32 10.08 7.32
N THR A 29 -0.82 10.65 6.22
CA THR A 29 -1.52 10.61 4.94
C THR A 29 -1.68 9.15 4.54
N LEU A 30 -2.92 8.69 4.47
CA LEU A 30 -3.28 7.40 3.90
C LEU A 30 -3.14 7.49 2.38
N LEU A 31 -2.25 6.67 1.82
CA LEU A 31 -2.00 6.59 0.39
C LEU A 31 -2.73 5.38 -0.19
N PRO A 32 -3.38 5.45 -1.35
CA PRO A 32 -3.87 4.24 -2.00
C PRO A 32 -2.70 3.32 -2.36
N LEU A 33 -2.85 2.01 -2.17
CA LEU A 33 -1.84 1.05 -2.61
C LEU A 33 -2.03 0.75 -4.10
N GLN A 34 -1.20 1.35 -4.96
CA GLN A 34 -1.18 1.09 -6.40
C GLN A 34 0.10 0.38 -6.85
N GLN A 35 0.12 -0.09 -8.10
CA GLN A 35 1.27 -0.79 -8.69
C GLN A 35 2.58 0.03 -8.61
N GLU A 36 2.51 1.34 -8.87
CA GLU A 36 3.69 2.21 -8.78
C GLU A 36 4.16 2.42 -7.34
N ASP A 37 3.25 2.41 -6.36
CA ASP A 37 3.61 2.50 -4.95
C ASP A 37 4.40 1.27 -4.53
N VAL A 38 3.93 0.08 -4.92
CA VAL A 38 4.62 -1.20 -4.72
C VAL A 38 6.02 -1.15 -5.33
N PHE A 39 6.15 -0.72 -6.60
CA PHE A 39 7.44 -0.59 -7.27
C PHE A 39 8.42 0.31 -6.50
N CYS A 40 7.98 1.52 -6.17
CA CYS A 40 8.80 2.52 -5.50
C CYS A 40 9.15 2.09 -4.06
N LEU A 41 8.23 1.46 -3.34
CA LEU A 41 8.47 0.94 -2.00
C LEU A 41 9.52 -0.16 -1.98
N TYR A 42 9.51 -1.07 -2.97
CA TYR A 42 10.52 -2.13 -3.06
C TYR A 42 11.92 -1.54 -3.03
N PHE A 43 12.26 -0.67 -3.99
CA PHE A 43 13.59 -0.08 -4.09
C PHE A 43 13.94 0.82 -2.91
N LYS A 44 12.93 1.47 -2.31
CA LYS A 44 13.15 2.30 -1.14
C LYS A 44 13.55 1.48 0.07
N ILE A 45 12.90 0.35 0.29
CA ILE A 45 13.10 -0.49 1.49
C ILE A 45 14.28 -1.43 1.31
N SER A 46 14.46 -2.01 0.12
CA SER A 46 15.60 -2.89 -0.17
C SER A 46 16.93 -2.14 -0.23
N GLY A 47 16.91 -0.85 -0.58
CA GLY A 47 18.12 -0.07 -0.85
C GLY A 47 18.79 -0.41 -2.19
N GLU A 48 18.18 -1.28 -3.00
CA GLU A 48 18.65 -1.61 -4.33
C GLU A 48 18.52 -0.41 -5.28
N ARG A 49 19.43 -0.34 -6.27
CA ARG A 49 19.30 0.64 -7.35
C ARG A 49 18.34 0.10 -8.39
N MET A 50 17.39 0.94 -8.76
CA MET A 50 16.46 0.69 -9.86
C MET A 50 17.22 0.63 -11.20
N GLY A 51 17.19 -0.51 -11.88
CA GLY A 51 17.78 -0.68 -13.21
C GLY A 51 16.90 -0.11 -14.32
N ASP A 52 17.44 -0.01 -15.53
CA ASP A 52 16.66 0.42 -16.71
C ASP A 52 15.58 -0.63 -17.04
N GLN A 53 15.94 -1.91 -17.00
CA GLN A 53 15.00 -3.03 -17.19
C GLN A 53 13.82 -2.98 -16.21
N ASP A 54 14.06 -2.66 -14.93
CA ASP A 54 12.96 -2.59 -13.94
C ASP A 54 11.94 -1.50 -14.31
N ILE A 55 12.41 -0.37 -14.86
CA ILE A 55 11.55 0.73 -15.28
C ILE A 55 10.79 0.35 -16.55
N GLU A 56 11.47 -0.29 -17.51
CA GLU A 56 10.82 -0.82 -18.72
C GLU A 56 9.72 -1.82 -18.38
N ASP A 57 9.99 -2.76 -17.46
CA ASP A 57 9.02 -3.75 -16.99
C ASP A 57 7.80 -3.10 -16.33
N LEU A 58 8.01 -2.06 -15.49
CA LEU A 58 6.92 -1.29 -14.89
C LEU A 58 6.07 -0.59 -15.96
N CYS A 59 6.74 0.10 -16.89
CA CYS A 59 6.08 0.81 -17.97
C CYS A 59 5.28 -0.13 -18.88
N PHE A 60 5.84 -1.30 -19.18
CA PHE A 60 5.15 -2.36 -19.90
C PHE A 60 3.92 -2.87 -19.13
N ALA A 61 4.06 -3.15 -17.83
CA ALA A 61 2.95 -3.60 -16.98
C ALA A 61 1.81 -2.56 -16.88
N GLN A 62 2.15 -1.27 -16.98
CA GLN A 62 1.18 -0.16 -16.99
C GLN A 62 0.57 0.13 -18.37
N GLY A 63 0.95 -0.61 -19.42
CA GLY A 63 0.47 -0.38 -20.78
C GLY A 63 1.05 0.86 -21.47
N VAL A 64 2.14 1.43 -20.93
CA VAL A 64 2.85 2.59 -21.48
C VAL A 64 4.30 2.20 -21.73
N PRO A 65 4.57 1.29 -22.70
CA PRO A 65 5.90 0.74 -22.89
C PRO A 65 6.88 1.85 -23.26
N ILE A 66 8.03 1.84 -22.59
CA ILE A 66 9.20 2.64 -22.96
C ILE A 66 10.32 1.68 -23.30
N TYR A 67 11.11 1.99 -24.32
CA TYR A 67 12.22 1.15 -24.74
C TYR A 67 13.51 1.95 -24.70
N SER A 68 14.58 1.34 -24.21
CA SER A 68 15.94 1.87 -24.20
C SER A 68 16.47 2.26 -25.59
N ALA A 69 15.91 1.69 -26.66
CA ALA A 69 16.22 2.02 -28.04
C ALA A 69 14.95 2.46 -28.81
N PHE A 70 14.55 3.72 -28.65
CA PHE A 70 13.53 4.31 -29.52
C PHE A 70 14.04 4.51 -30.94
N LYS A 71 13.16 4.41 -31.93
CA LYS A 71 13.45 5.03 -33.24
C LYS A 71 13.49 6.55 -33.06
N PRO A 72 14.33 7.31 -33.78
CA PRO A 72 14.45 8.77 -33.61
C PRO A 72 13.12 9.54 -33.66
N ALA A 73 12.12 9.05 -34.41
CA ALA A 73 10.79 9.66 -34.48
C ALA A 73 9.96 9.48 -33.19
N GLU A 74 10.22 8.46 -32.39
CA GLU A 74 9.48 8.13 -31.17
C GLU A 74 10.04 8.86 -29.93
N MET A 75 11.27 9.37 -30.02
CA MET A 75 11.96 10.12 -28.95
C MET A 75 11.29 11.46 -28.60
N PHE A 76 10.49 12.02 -29.50
CA PHE A 76 9.83 13.33 -29.31
C PHE A 76 8.41 13.22 -28.75
N LEU A 77 7.80 12.03 -28.77
CA LEU A 77 6.39 11.81 -28.43
C LEU A 77 6.20 11.05 -27.11
N ASN A 78 7.18 10.25 -26.68
CA ASN A 78 7.07 9.40 -25.50
C ASN A 78 7.95 9.89 -24.34
N PRO A 79 7.53 9.69 -23.08
CA PRO A 79 8.38 9.92 -21.92
C PRO A 79 9.66 9.10 -22.02
N THR A 80 10.82 9.75 -21.84
CA THR A 80 12.11 9.05 -21.87
C THR A 80 12.32 8.24 -20.59
N LEU A 81 13.15 7.20 -20.68
CA LEU A 81 13.54 6.39 -19.52
C LEU A 81 14.12 7.26 -18.38
N GLN A 82 14.90 8.28 -18.72
CA GLN A 82 15.45 9.23 -17.74
C GLN A 82 14.35 10.06 -17.05
N ALA A 83 13.35 10.52 -17.79
CA ALA A 83 12.23 11.26 -17.22
C ALA A 83 11.40 10.38 -16.28
N THR A 84 11.10 9.14 -16.69
CA THR A 84 10.39 8.16 -15.84
C THR A 84 11.18 7.86 -14.57
N ARG A 85 12.49 7.60 -14.69
CA ARG A 85 13.39 7.41 -13.54
C ARG A 85 13.34 8.58 -12.57
N ALA A 86 13.44 9.82 -13.06
CA ALA A 86 13.39 11.01 -12.23
C ALA A 86 12.04 11.15 -11.50
N ARG A 87 10.93 10.86 -12.19
CA ARG A 87 9.57 10.85 -11.61
C ARG A 87 9.44 9.81 -10.50
N LEU A 88 9.88 8.57 -10.74
CA LEU A 88 9.83 7.48 -9.76
C LEU A 88 10.70 7.79 -8.54
N LEU A 89 11.92 8.31 -8.74
CA LEU A 89 12.80 8.75 -7.64
C LEU A 89 12.19 9.90 -6.82
N LYS A 90 11.47 10.83 -7.47
CA LYS A 90 10.75 11.88 -6.76
C LYS A 90 9.64 11.28 -5.88
N ARG A 91 8.81 10.40 -6.43
CA ARG A 91 7.74 9.73 -5.69
C ARG A 91 8.29 8.89 -4.52
N MET A 92 9.38 8.17 -4.73
CA MET A 92 10.07 7.43 -3.67
C MET A 92 10.48 8.33 -2.50
N LYS A 93 10.86 9.59 -2.73
CA LYS A 93 11.22 10.52 -1.65
C LYS A 93 10.03 10.92 -0.78
N GLU A 94 8.82 10.90 -1.33
CA GLU A 94 7.59 11.30 -0.63
C GLU A 94 7.18 10.28 0.45
N TYR A 95 7.61 9.03 0.36
CA TYR A 95 7.26 7.99 1.34
C TYR A 95 8.07 8.11 2.64
N GLY A 96 7.50 8.66 3.70
CA GLY A 96 8.15 8.70 5.01
C GLY A 96 8.24 7.33 5.72
N ASN A 97 9.11 7.25 6.75
CA ASN A 97 9.13 6.15 7.71
C ASN A 97 7.81 6.15 8.49
N GLY A 98 6.87 5.28 8.11
CA GLY A 98 5.52 5.25 8.67
C GLY A 98 4.40 5.63 7.70
N SER A 99 4.70 5.73 6.40
CA SER A 99 3.67 5.80 5.36
C SER A 99 2.67 4.65 5.51
N LEU A 100 1.39 4.96 5.47
CA LEU A 100 0.30 4.01 5.55
C LEU A 100 -0.38 3.90 4.19
N PHE A 101 -0.66 2.66 3.79
CA PHE A 101 -1.27 2.36 2.52
C PHE A 101 -2.63 1.74 2.72
N GLU A 102 -3.57 2.12 1.86
CA GLU A 102 -4.92 1.63 1.87
C GLU A 102 -5.13 0.68 0.70
N TRP A 103 -5.48 -0.57 1.01
CA TRP A 103 -5.84 -1.59 0.03
C TRP A 103 -7.31 -1.96 0.20
N LYS A 104 -8.07 -1.88 -0.90
CA LYS A 104 -9.51 -2.13 -0.92
C LYS A 104 -9.82 -3.25 -1.88
N PHE A 105 -10.70 -4.17 -1.46
CA PHE A 105 -11.25 -5.20 -2.33
C PHE A 105 -12.68 -5.54 -1.93
N GLU A 106 -13.38 -6.20 -2.83
CA GLU A 106 -14.76 -6.63 -2.61
C GLU A 106 -14.81 -8.13 -2.27
N ALA A 107 -15.69 -8.47 -1.34
CA ALA A 107 -15.92 -9.83 -0.88
C ALA A 107 -17.44 -10.07 -0.72
N GLN A 108 -17.90 -11.30 -0.89
CA GLN A 108 -19.28 -11.70 -0.63
C GLN A 108 -19.40 -12.27 0.77
N ILE A 109 -20.49 -11.95 1.45
CA ILE A 109 -20.84 -12.61 2.72
C ILE A 109 -21.34 -14.02 2.43
N LYS A 110 -20.70 -15.02 3.04
CA LYS A 110 -21.13 -16.41 3.02
C LYS A 110 -21.68 -16.80 4.39
N LYS A 111 -22.83 -17.49 4.42
CA LYS A 111 -23.34 -18.12 5.64
C LYS A 111 -22.67 -19.46 5.85
N GLU A 112 -22.14 -19.68 7.04
CA GLU A 112 -21.50 -20.92 7.46
C GLU A 112 -22.16 -21.47 8.73
N ARG A 113 -21.92 -22.75 9.07
CA ARG A 113 -22.50 -23.36 10.28
C ARG A 113 -22.10 -22.66 11.57
N SER A 114 -20.97 -21.95 11.58
CA SER A 114 -20.39 -21.25 12.73
C SER A 114 -20.52 -19.72 12.67
N GLY A 115 -21.40 -19.18 11.81
CA GLY A 115 -21.63 -17.73 11.68
C GLY A 115 -21.56 -17.25 10.24
N ARG A 116 -21.18 -15.97 10.05
CA ARG A 116 -20.90 -15.41 8.73
C ARG A 116 -19.40 -15.48 8.43
N GLY A 117 -19.05 -15.56 7.16
CA GLY A 117 -17.67 -15.53 6.68
C GLY A 117 -17.56 -14.74 5.38
N LEU A 118 -16.32 -14.50 4.95
CA LEU A 118 -16.05 -13.88 3.65
C LEU A 118 -15.75 -14.95 2.60
N LYS A 119 -16.29 -14.74 1.41
CA LYS A 119 -15.89 -15.42 0.18
C LYS A 119 -15.44 -14.36 -0.82
N TRP A 120 -14.46 -14.66 -1.66
CA TRP A 120 -14.06 -13.79 -2.77
C TRP A 120 -15.28 -13.39 -3.61
N ALA A 121 -15.44 -12.09 -3.86
CA ALA A 121 -16.51 -11.59 -4.73
C ALA A 121 -16.20 -11.78 -6.22
N SER A 122 -14.91 -11.89 -6.57
CA SER A 122 -14.41 -12.05 -7.93
C SER A 122 -13.74 -13.42 -8.13
N ASP A 123 -13.81 -13.91 -9.36
CA ASP A 123 -13.01 -15.03 -9.86
C ASP A 123 -12.14 -14.51 -11.02
N PRO A 124 -10.82 -14.34 -10.85
CA PRO A 124 -10.01 -14.69 -9.67
C PRO A 124 -10.17 -13.70 -8.49
N PRO A 125 -9.72 -14.07 -7.28
CA PRO A 125 -9.65 -13.16 -6.13
C PRO A 125 -8.89 -11.87 -6.47
N VAL A 126 -9.30 -10.73 -5.88
CA VAL A 126 -8.53 -9.48 -6.01
C VAL A 126 -7.18 -9.67 -5.31
N GLU A 127 -6.13 -9.80 -6.10
CA GLU A 127 -4.77 -9.87 -5.62
C GLU A 127 -4.29 -8.49 -5.14
N MET A 128 -3.34 -8.48 -4.22
CA MET A 128 -2.63 -7.24 -3.89
C MET A 128 -1.91 -6.71 -5.15
N PRO A 129 -1.64 -5.40 -5.26
CA PRO A 129 -1.08 -4.85 -6.49
C PRO A 129 0.27 -5.47 -6.87
N HIS A 130 0.38 -5.86 -8.14
CA HIS A 130 1.61 -6.33 -8.76
C HIS A 130 2.20 -5.20 -9.59
N ALA A 131 3.38 -4.71 -9.20
CA ALA A 131 4.07 -3.63 -9.88
C ALA A 131 4.58 -4.08 -11.27
N THR A 132 5.18 -5.26 -11.29
CA THR A 132 5.68 -5.92 -12.51
C THR A 132 5.41 -7.42 -12.37
N PRO A 133 5.64 -8.24 -13.41
CA PRO A 133 5.60 -9.69 -13.29
C PRO A 133 6.57 -10.28 -12.25
N PHE A 134 7.51 -9.46 -11.75
CA PHE A 134 8.61 -9.84 -10.84
C PHE A 134 8.61 -9.08 -9.51
N ILE A 135 7.77 -8.06 -9.32
CA ILE A 135 7.69 -7.25 -8.10
C ILE A 135 6.22 -7.14 -7.66
N ARG A 136 5.89 -7.64 -6.47
CA ARG A 136 4.51 -7.67 -5.96
C ARG A 136 4.37 -7.30 -4.48
N ALA A 137 3.21 -6.79 -4.10
CA ALA A 137 2.85 -6.67 -2.69
C ALA A 137 2.37 -8.03 -2.14
N ALA A 138 2.68 -8.31 -0.88
CA ALA A 138 2.29 -9.54 -0.22
C ALA A 138 1.99 -9.30 1.27
N LEU A 139 1.19 -10.20 1.83
CA LEU A 139 0.95 -10.37 3.27
C LEU A 139 1.53 -11.72 3.69
N SER A 140 1.93 -11.85 4.96
CA SER A 140 2.24 -13.19 5.49
C SER A 140 0.97 -14.01 5.64
N GLU A 141 1.09 -15.34 5.71
CA GLU A 141 -0.06 -16.22 6.00
C GLU A 141 -0.74 -15.88 7.33
N GLN A 142 0.05 -15.45 8.33
CA GLN A 142 -0.45 -15.04 9.63
C GLN A 142 -1.25 -13.74 9.54
N ASP A 143 -0.74 -12.76 8.79
CA ASP A 143 -1.43 -11.49 8.56
C ASP A 143 -2.73 -11.70 7.78
N TRP A 144 -2.71 -12.61 6.80
CA TRP A 144 -3.90 -12.99 6.06
C TRP A 144 -4.97 -13.60 6.95
N LYS A 145 -4.59 -14.57 7.78
CA LYS A 145 -5.50 -15.19 8.75
C LYS A 145 -6.07 -14.16 9.72
N HIS A 146 -5.25 -13.22 10.19
CA HIS A 146 -5.70 -12.12 11.05
C HIS A 146 -6.75 -11.24 10.35
N ILE A 147 -6.59 -10.97 9.05
CA ILE A 147 -7.58 -10.24 8.25
C ILE A 147 -8.91 -10.99 8.20
N GLU A 148 -8.88 -12.29 7.88
CA GLU A 148 -10.08 -13.11 7.80
C GLU A 148 -10.83 -13.18 9.13
N GLU A 149 -10.11 -13.40 10.24
CA GLU A 149 -10.67 -13.45 11.59
C GLU A 149 -11.26 -12.11 12.03
N SER A 150 -10.56 -11.00 11.77
CA SER A 150 -11.02 -9.66 12.12
C SER A 150 -12.25 -9.25 11.32
N ALA A 151 -12.25 -9.54 10.01
CA ALA A 151 -13.40 -9.27 9.16
C ALA A 151 -14.63 -10.11 9.57
N LYS A 152 -14.42 -11.37 9.95
CA LYS A 152 -15.48 -12.22 10.50
C LYS A 152 -16.03 -11.64 11.81
N ALA A 153 -15.18 -11.23 12.74
CA ALA A 153 -15.60 -10.63 14.00
C ALA A 153 -16.42 -9.34 13.80
N LEU A 154 -16.01 -8.49 12.84
CA LEU A 154 -16.77 -7.28 12.46
C LEU A 154 -18.13 -7.62 11.86
N LEU A 155 -18.19 -8.62 10.99
CA LEU A 155 -19.46 -9.11 10.45
C LEU A 155 -20.34 -9.71 11.53
N ASP A 156 -19.82 -10.42 12.52
CA ASP A 156 -20.65 -11.01 13.58
C ASP A 156 -21.16 -9.95 14.57
N ALA A 157 -20.37 -8.90 14.82
CA ALA A 157 -20.73 -7.79 15.72
C ALA A 157 -21.80 -6.85 15.14
N ASP A 158 -21.82 -6.67 13.81
CA ASP A 158 -22.84 -5.86 13.13
C ASP A 158 -23.82 -6.78 12.37
N PRO A 159 -25.08 -6.94 12.82
CA PRO A 159 -26.10 -7.72 12.11
C PRO A 159 -26.61 -7.04 10.84
N SER A 160 -26.35 -5.74 10.65
CA SER A 160 -26.89 -4.94 9.54
C SER A 160 -26.27 -5.12 8.15
N PRO A 161 -25.07 -5.72 7.92
CA PRO A 161 -24.66 -6.06 6.58
C PRO A 161 -25.58 -7.17 6.08
N GLY A 162 -26.52 -6.79 5.21
CA GLY A 162 -27.43 -7.73 4.56
C GLY A 162 -26.65 -8.81 3.81
N ASN A 163 -27.34 -9.81 3.25
CA ASN A 163 -26.67 -10.77 2.38
C ASN A 163 -26.26 -10.03 1.09
N GLY A 164 -24.98 -9.69 0.95
CA GLY A 164 -24.50 -8.87 -0.17
C GLY A 164 -22.99 -8.80 -0.32
N VAL A 165 -22.55 -8.02 -1.30
CA VAL A 165 -21.13 -7.68 -1.51
C VAL A 165 -20.73 -6.63 -0.47
N VAL A 166 -19.63 -6.89 0.22
CA VAL A 166 -18.98 -5.97 1.15
C VAL A 166 -17.65 -5.51 0.59
N ARG A 167 -17.27 -4.28 0.93
CA ARG A 167 -15.94 -3.75 0.69
C ARG A 167 -15.10 -3.92 1.94
N VAL A 168 -14.01 -4.66 1.81
CA VAL A 168 -12.96 -4.78 2.82
C VAL A 168 -11.91 -3.73 2.53
N THR A 169 -11.61 -2.89 3.53
CA THR A 169 -10.56 -1.87 3.46
C THR A 169 -9.51 -2.19 4.50
N ILE A 170 -8.27 -2.34 4.06
CA ILE A 170 -7.12 -2.66 4.91
C ILE A 170 -6.18 -1.47 4.88
N GLN A 171 -5.89 -0.91 6.04
CA GLN A 171 -4.75 0.00 6.21
C GLN A 171 -3.54 -0.84 6.59
N ALA A 172 -2.50 -0.77 5.80
CA ALA A 172 -1.30 -1.56 5.97
C ALA A 172 -0.05 -0.68 5.92
N ARG A 173 0.98 -1.12 6.63
CA ARG A 173 2.30 -0.50 6.62
C ARG A 173 3.29 -1.47 5.96
N PRO A 174 4.21 -0.99 5.11
CA PRO A 174 5.29 -1.83 4.63
C PRO A 174 6.20 -2.23 5.80
N SER A 175 6.45 -3.54 5.93
CA SER A 175 7.24 -4.12 7.01
C SER A 175 8.63 -4.56 6.55
N GLY A 176 8.77 -4.98 5.29
CA GLY A 176 10.06 -5.42 4.74
C GLY A 176 9.97 -5.84 3.28
N VAL A 177 11.07 -6.39 2.78
CA VAL A 177 11.15 -7.02 1.45
C VAL A 177 11.53 -8.48 1.59
N GLY A 178 11.13 -9.29 0.62
CA GLY A 178 11.57 -10.68 0.52
C GLY A 178 11.58 -11.16 -0.93
N GLN A 179 11.96 -12.42 -1.10
CA GLN A 179 12.06 -13.07 -2.40
C GLN A 179 11.55 -14.50 -2.33
N MET A 180 10.88 -14.95 -3.39
CA MET A 180 10.47 -16.34 -3.57
C MET A 180 10.71 -16.77 -5.01
N ALA A 181 11.09 -18.03 -5.22
CA ALA A 181 11.15 -18.60 -6.55
C ALA A 181 9.76 -19.09 -6.96
N GLU A 182 9.24 -18.55 -8.06
CA GLU A 182 8.00 -19.01 -8.69
C GLU A 182 8.33 -19.89 -9.88
N LYS A 183 7.69 -21.05 -9.97
CA LYS A 183 7.81 -21.93 -11.13
C LYS A 183 6.90 -21.42 -12.24
N ARG A 184 7.45 -21.14 -13.41
CA ARG A 184 6.69 -20.81 -14.63
C ARG A 184 7.12 -21.70 -15.78
N ILE A 185 6.15 -22.08 -16.61
CA ILE A 185 6.42 -22.80 -17.86
C ILE A 185 6.68 -21.74 -18.93
N VAL A 186 7.90 -21.70 -19.46
CA VAL A 186 8.31 -20.82 -20.55
C VAL A 186 8.86 -21.70 -21.65
N ALA A 187 8.28 -21.60 -22.85
CA ALA A 187 8.72 -22.39 -24.01
C ALA A 187 8.83 -23.91 -23.72
N GLN A 188 7.84 -24.47 -23.00
CA GLN A 188 7.78 -25.88 -22.57
C GLN A 188 8.82 -26.29 -21.51
N GLU A 189 9.62 -25.35 -21.00
CA GLU A 189 10.57 -25.58 -19.91
C GLU A 189 10.07 -24.99 -18.60
N GLU A 190 10.29 -25.70 -17.49
CA GLU A 190 9.98 -25.20 -16.15
C GLU A 190 11.14 -24.33 -15.66
N LEU A 191 10.92 -23.02 -15.59
CA LEU A 191 11.87 -22.06 -15.07
C LEU A 191 11.48 -21.58 -13.67
N LYS A 192 12.48 -21.42 -12.80
CA LYS A 192 12.32 -20.78 -11.49
C LYS A 192 12.64 -19.29 -11.63
N ILE A 193 11.60 -18.47 -11.62
CA ILE A 193 11.71 -17.03 -11.74
C ILE A 193 11.73 -16.42 -10.33
N PRO A 194 12.73 -15.60 -9.97
CA PRO A 194 12.75 -14.91 -8.69
C PRO A 194 11.68 -13.82 -8.70
N ILE A 195 10.75 -13.91 -7.76
CA ILE A 195 9.75 -12.89 -7.50
C ILE A 195 10.13 -12.14 -6.24
N ARG A 196 10.32 -10.84 -6.40
CA ARG A 196 10.59 -9.88 -5.35
C ARG A 196 9.26 -9.40 -4.77
N PHE A 197 9.18 -9.28 -3.45
CA PHE A 197 7.95 -8.80 -2.82
C PHE A 197 8.19 -7.80 -1.71
N ILE A 198 7.23 -6.91 -1.53
CA ILE A 198 7.12 -6.05 -0.34
C ILE A 198 6.10 -6.69 0.59
N LEU A 199 6.54 -6.96 1.81
CA LEU A 199 5.67 -7.43 2.88
C LEU A 199 4.95 -6.24 3.49
N PHE A 200 3.65 -6.39 3.64
CA PHE A 200 2.79 -5.45 4.35
C PHE A 200 2.34 -6.06 5.67
N GLN A 201 2.20 -5.23 6.69
CA GLN A 201 1.58 -5.58 7.96
C GLN A 201 0.24 -4.83 8.06
N PRO A 202 -0.89 -5.53 8.23
CA PRO A 202 -2.19 -4.91 8.45
C PRO A 202 -2.21 -4.21 9.81
N LEU A 203 -2.78 -3.01 9.85
CA LEU A 203 -2.91 -2.20 11.07
C LEU A 203 -4.37 -1.91 11.43
N ASP A 204 -5.22 -1.72 10.42
CA ASP A 204 -6.66 -1.49 10.60
C ASP A 204 -7.43 -2.19 9.49
N ILE A 205 -8.55 -2.82 9.83
CA ILE A 205 -9.38 -3.60 8.91
C ILE A 205 -10.81 -3.13 9.10
N ARG A 206 -11.44 -2.71 8.01
CA ARG A 206 -12.82 -2.23 8.00
C ARG A 206 -13.63 -2.99 6.97
N VAL A 207 -14.86 -3.29 7.32
CA VAL A 207 -15.85 -3.91 6.43
C VAL A 207 -17.02 -2.96 6.31
N SER A 208 -17.45 -2.67 5.08
CA SER A 208 -18.56 -1.78 4.76
C SER A 208 -19.42 -2.40 3.66
N GLN A 209 -20.71 -2.06 3.56
CA GLN A 209 -21.51 -2.53 2.43
C GLN A 209 -21.04 -1.86 1.14
N ALA A 210 -20.93 -2.63 0.05
CA ALA A 210 -20.58 -2.07 -1.25
C ALA A 210 -21.70 -1.11 -1.71
N GLY A 211 -21.41 0.19 -1.80
CA GLY A 211 -22.37 1.24 -2.15
C GLY A 211 -22.75 2.17 -1.01
N GLU A 212 -22.42 1.87 0.26
CA GLU A 212 -22.50 2.83 1.36
C GLU A 212 -21.26 3.74 1.37
N GLN A 213 -21.19 4.68 0.43
CA GLN A 213 -20.46 5.91 0.69
C GLN A 213 -21.31 6.74 1.67
N LYS A 214 -21.11 6.55 2.98
CA LYS A 214 -21.55 7.58 3.93
C LYS A 214 -20.61 8.76 3.79
N ASP A 215 -21.05 9.73 2.97
CA ASP A 215 -20.74 11.14 3.17
C ASP A 215 -21.16 11.52 4.60
N HIS A 216 -20.27 11.28 5.55
CA HIS A 216 -20.27 11.98 6.82
C HIS A 216 -18.99 12.82 6.88
N GLY A 217 -18.88 13.71 5.90
CA GLY A 217 -18.12 14.94 6.00
C GLY A 217 -19.08 16.09 6.22
N LEU A 218 -19.32 16.43 7.49
CA LEU A 218 -19.56 17.78 7.98
C LEU A 218 -18.99 17.87 9.40
#